data_AF-A0A8H5MHE7-F1
#
_entry.id   AF-A0A8H5MHE7-F1
#
_cell.length_a   1.000
_cell.length_b   1.000
_cell.length_c   1.000
_cell.angle_alpha   90.00
_cell.angle_beta   90.00
_cell.angle_gamma   90.00
#
_symmetry.space_group_name_H-M   'P 1'
#
loop_
_entity.id
_entity.type
_entity.pdbx_description
1 polymer ?
#
loop_
_entity_poly.entity_id
_entity_poly.type
_entity_poly.pdbx_seq_one_letter_code
_entity_poly.pdbx_strand_id
1 'polypeptide(L)'
;MPSIFSRHHHYSSSPRRRERLYHRRNPDHVAAGYKAALANPNTTSRGRKHAKHELHAMGRSSHVSLMTKIKRTLGIRSTPRRKREQEKQYEHERARRY
;
A
#
# COMPACT_ATOMS: atom_id res chain seq x y z
N MET A 1 -4.27 20.45 59.87
CA MET A 1 -5.16 19.81 58.88
C MET A 1 -4.30 19.22 57.76
N PRO A 2 -4.01 17.91 57.73
CA PRO A 2 -3.23 17.33 56.65
C PRO A 2 -4.14 17.06 55.44
N SER A 3 -3.77 17.63 54.29
CA SER A 3 -4.50 17.54 53.03
C SER A 3 -4.24 16.21 52.32
N ILE A 4 -5.32 15.73 51.72
CA ILE A 4 -5.60 14.43 51.10
C ILE A 4 -4.84 14.24 49.77
N PHE A 5 -4.15 13.10 49.64
CA PHE A 5 -3.78 12.40 48.40
C PHE A 5 -3.15 13.19 47.24
N SER A 6 -1.82 13.31 47.22
CA SER A 6 -1.07 13.43 45.96
C SER A 6 -0.95 12.06 45.31
N ARG A 7 -1.92 11.74 44.46
CA ARG A 7 -1.91 10.60 43.54
C ARG A 7 -0.72 10.76 42.58
N HIS A 8 0.35 9.98 42.80
CA HIS A 8 1.45 9.85 41.85
C HIS A 8 0.92 9.21 40.56
N HIS A 9 0.58 10.04 39.57
CA HIS A 9 0.37 9.59 38.20
C HIS A 9 1.75 9.28 37.60
N HIS A 10 2.14 8.01 37.68
CA HIS A 10 3.18 7.45 36.82
C HIS A 10 2.66 7.48 35.38
N TYR A 11 2.87 8.59 34.68
CA TYR A 11 2.73 8.60 33.23
C TYR A 11 4.02 8.01 32.66
N SER A 12 4.03 6.69 32.48
CA SER A 12 5.05 5.98 31.73
C SER A 12 4.99 6.42 30.26
N SER A 13 5.47 7.61 29.96
CA SER A 13 5.84 8.04 28.62
C SER A 13 7.06 7.24 28.20
N SER A 14 6.88 5.96 27.88
CA SER A 14 7.85 5.22 27.09
C SER A 14 7.79 5.82 25.69
N PRO A 15 8.80 6.59 25.24
CA PRO A 15 8.79 7.08 23.88
C PRO A 15 8.94 5.84 23.02
N ARG A 16 7.85 5.42 22.36
CA ARG A 16 7.91 4.38 21.33
C ARG A 16 8.97 4.86 20.35
N ARG A 17 10.17 4.28 20.44
CA ARG A 17 11.22 4.47 19.44
C ARG A 17 10.55 4.24 18.12
N ARG A 18 10.31 5.31 17.37
CA ARG A 18 10.05 5.25 15.93
C ARG A 18 11.38 4.80 15.35
N GLU A 19 11.66 3.52 15.53
CA GLU A 19 12.72 2.81 14.85
C GLU A 19 12.44 3.09 13.39
N ARG A 20 13.27 3.96 12.82
CA ARG A 20 13.19 4.37 11.44
C ARG A 20 13.53 3.11 10.66
N LEU A 21 12.52 2.28 10.45
CA LEU A 21 12.55 1.17 9.53
C LEU A 21 12.78 1.82 8.18
N TYR A 22 14.03 1.86 7.76
CA TYR A 22 14.44 2.12 6.40
C TYR A 22 13.80 1.02 5.55
N HIS A 23 12.50 1.16 5.29
CA HIS A 23 11.77 0.32 4.37
C HIS A 23 12.43 0.58 3.03
N ARG A 24 13.18 -0.43 2.57
CA ARG A 24 13.73 -0.51 1.23
C ARG A 24 12.64 -0.03 0.28
N ARG A 25 12.93 0.96 -0.57
CA ARG A 25 11.94 1.54 -1.48
C ARG A 25 11.37 0.41 -2.35
N ASN A 26 10.17 -0.04 -2.03
CA ASN A 26 9.50 -1.06 -2.84
C ASN A 26 9.13 -0.40 -4.18
N PRO A 27 9.60 -0.94 -5.32
CA PRO A 27 9.33 -0.36 -6.63
C PRO A 27 7.82 -0.28 -6.93
N ASP A 28 7.02 -1.16 -6.32
CA ASP A 28 5.56 -1.11 -6.40
C ASP A 28 4.96 0.14 -5.74
N HIS A 29 5.50 0.56 -4.59
CA HIS A 29 5.03 1.76 -3.91
C HIS A 29 5.43 3.03 -4.67
N VAL A 30 6.63 3.03 -5.25
CA VAL A 30 7.09 4.14 -6.10
C VAL A 30 6.17 4.29 -7.32
N ALA A 31 5.86 3.19 -8.00
CA ALA A 31 4.92 3.21 -9.12
C ALA A 31 3.51 3.63 -8.71
N ALA A 32 3.03 3.22 -7.54
CA ALA A 32 1.76 3.69 -7.00
C ALA A 32 1.77 5.21 -6.78
N GLY A 33 2.87 5.77 -6.26
CA GLY A 33 3.06 7.21 -6.09
C GLY A 33 2.99 7.98 -7.41
N TYR A 34 3.66 7.50 -8.46
CA TYR A 34 3.56 8.12 -9.79
C TYR A 34 2.14 8.03 -10.36
N LYS A 35 1.44 6.89 -10.19
CA LYS A 35 0.03 6.77 -10.60
C LYS A 35 -0.88 7.75 -9.84
N ALA A 36 -0.63 7.97 -8.55
CA ALA A 36 -1.35 8.95 -7.76
C ALA A 36 -1.08 10.38 -8.26
N ALA A 37 0.18 10.71 -8.60
CA ALA A 37 0.55 12.00 -9.16
C ALA A 37 -0.17 12.30 -10.50
N LEU A 38 -0.45 11.28 -11.31
CA LEU A 38 -1.22 11.44 -12.56
C LEU A 38 -2.70 11.73 -12.32
N ALA A 39 -3.28 11.22 -11.23
CA ALA A 39 -4.68 11.41 -10.89
C ALA A 39 -4.94 12.69 -10.08
N ASN A 40 -3.93 13.21 -9.38
CA ASN A 40 -4.05 14.42 -8.57
C ASN A 40 -4.19 15.67 -9.47
N PRO A 41 -5.33 16.41 -9.40
CA PRO A 41 -5.55 17.61 -10.21
C PRO A 41 -4.56 18.74 -9.90
N ASN A 42 -4.00 18.77 -8.69
CA ASN A 42 -3.04 19.78 -8.25
C ASN A 42 -1.62 19.52 -8.76
N THR A 43 -1.38 18.39 -9.44
CA THR A 43 -0.07 18.10 -10.01
C THR A 43 0.17 18.92 -11.27
N THR A 44 1.31 19.60 -11.32
CA THR A 44 1.72 20.37 -12.49
C THR A 44 1.80 19.52 -13.76
N SER A 45 1.62 20.16 -14.92
CA SER A 45 1.73 19.47 -16.23
C SER A 45 3.09 18.77 -16.40
N ARG A 46 4.18 19.46 -16.04
CA ARG A 46 5.54 18.90 -16.04
C ARG A 46 5.67 17.71 -15.09
N GLY A 47 5.12 17.79 -13.87
CA GLY A 47 5.11 16.70 -12.91
C GLY A 47 4.38 15.46 -13.43
N ARG A 48 3.22 15.64 -14.08
CA ARG A 48 2.48 14.55 -14.73
C ARG A 48 3.24 13.93 -15.90
N LYS A 49 3.90 14.74 -16.75
CA LYS A 49 4.73 14.22 -17.86
C LYS A 49 5.89 13.37 -17.33
N HIS A 50 6.56 13.84 -16.28
CA HIS A 50 7.63 13.09 -15.62
C HIS A 50 7.12 11.78 -15.02
N ALA A 51 6.01 11.81 -14.27
CA ALA A 51 5.40 10.59 -13.71
C ALA A 51 5.01 9.56 -14.77
N LYS A 52 4.53 9.99 -15.95
CA LYS A 52 4.28 9.08 -17.09
C LYS A 52 5.57 8.44 -17.61
N HIS A 53 6.62 9.23 -17.76
CA HIS A 53 7.92 8.76 -18.26
C HIS A 53 8.52 7.73 -17.30
N GLU A 54 8.52 8.01 -15.99
CA GLU A 54 9.04 7.10 -14.96
C GLU A 54 8.27 5.77 -14.93
N LEU A 55 6.93 5.81 -15.02
CA LEU A 55 6.12 4.60 -15.09
C LEU A 55 6.48 3.73 -16.31
N HIS A 56 6.68 4.37 -17.46
CA HIS A 56 7.08 3.68 -18.69
C HIS A 56 8.49 3.09 -18.58
N ALA A 57 9.45 3.85 -18.03
CA ALA A 57 10.82 3.37 -17.79
C ALA A 57 10.85 2.17 -16.83
N MET A 58 9.95 2.13 -15.85
CA MET A 58 9.78 0.99 -14.94
C MET A 58 9.05 -0.21 -15.56
N GLY A 59 8.71 -0.17 -16.86
CA GLY A 59 7.91 -1.21 -17.52
C GLY A 59 6.48 -1.32 -16.99
N ARG A 60 5.99 -0.31 -16.26
CA ARG A 60 4.66 -0.32 -15.65
C ARG A 60 3.71 0.54 -16.46
N SER A 61 2.64 -0.07 -16.96
CA SER A 61 1.58 0.71 -17.59
C SER A 61 0.82 1.55 -16.56
N SER A 62 0.63 2.83 -16.88
CA SER A 62 -0.28 3.73 -16.16
C SER A 62 -1.75 3.31 -16.34
N HIS A 63 -2.02 2.50 -17.37
CA HIS A 63 -3.35 2.10 -17.79
C HIS A 63 -3.67 0.65 -17.37
N VAL A 64 -4.86 0.43 -16.84
CA VAL A 64 -5.38 -0.93 -16.57
C VAL A 64 -5.61 -1.68 -17.89
N SER A 65 -5.29 -2.98 -17.97
CA SER A 65 -5.48 -3.73 -19.23
C SER A 65 -6.94 -3.63 -19.73
N LEU A 66 -7.14 -3.66 -21.05
CA LEU A 66 -8.48 -3.58 -21.66
C LEU A 66 -9.43 -4.62 -21.06
N MET A 67 -8.93 -5.85 -20.86
CA MET A 67 -9.65 -6.92 -20.18
C MET A 67 -10.05 -6.57 -18.74
N THR A 68 -9.20 -5.86 -18.00
CA THR A 68 -9.53 -5.39 -16.64
C THR A 68 -10.65 -4.36 -16.66
N LYS A 69 -10.66 -3.48 -17.66
CA LYS A 69 -11.77 -2.52 -17.86
C LYS A 69 -13.06 -3.24 -18.20
N ILE A 70 -13.05 -4.16 -19.17
CA ILE A 70 -14.22 -4.93 -19.60
C ILE A 70 -14.82 -5.73 -18.44
N LYS A 71 -13.98 -6.41 -17.66
CA LYS A 71 -14.45 -7.14 -16.47
C LYS A 71 -15.10 -6.22 -15.42
N ARG A 72 -14.52 -5.04 -15.18
CA ARG A 72 -15.09 -4.04 -14.27
C ARG A 72 -16.42 -3.48 -14.76
N THR A 73 -16.52 -3.15 -16.05
CA THR A 73 -17.76 -2.60 -16.64
C THR A 73 -18.89 -3.62 -16.65
N LEU A 74 -18.56 -4.91 -16.81
CA LEU A 74 -19.52 -6.01 -16.77
C LEU A 74 -19.83 -6.51 -15.35
N GLY A 75 -19.31 -5.86 -14.30
CA GLY A 75 -19.51 -6.31 -12.91
C GLY A 75 -18.82 -7.63 -12.56
N ILE A 76 -18.02 -8.19 -13.47
CA ILE A 76 -17.25 -9.42 -13.29
C ILE A 76 -16.04 -9.09 -12.40
N ARG A 77 -16.28 -9.06 -11.09
CA ARG A 77 -15.21 -8.89 -10.10
C ARG A 77 -14.29 -10.10 -10.17
N SER A 78 -13.00 -9.86 -10.36
CA SER A 78 -11.98 -10.90 -10.19
C SER A 78 -12.14 -11.56 -8.83
N THR A 79 -11.94 -12.88 -8.74
CA THR A 79 -12.10 -13.73 -7.54
C THR A 79 -11.92 -12.95 -6.23
N PRO A 80 -12.84 -13.05 -5.26
CA PRO A 80 -12.75 -12.33 -4.00
C PRO A 80 -11.35 -12.50 -3.40
N ARG A 81 -10.72 -11.39 -3.00
CA ARG A 81 -9.36 -11.38 -2.45
C ARG A 81 -9.15 -12.46 -1.37
N ARG A 82 -10.21 -12.75 -0.61
CA ARG A 82 -10.29 -13.80 0.42
C ARG A 82 -10.11 -15.23 -0.12
N LYS A 83 -10.63 -15.59 -1.31
CA LYS A 83 -10.41 -16.92 -1.92
C LYS A 83 -8.95 -17.09 -2.35
N ARG A 84 -8.34 -16.02 -2.87
CA ARG A 84 -6.94 -16.03 -3.33
C ARG A 84 -5.95 -16.21 -2.17
N GLU A 85 -6.31 -15.73 -0.98
CA GLU A 85 -5.51 -15.93 0.23
C GLU A 85 -5.62 -17.37 0.74
N GLN A 86 -6.82 -17.96 0.70
CA GLN A 86 -7.03 -19.39 1.05
C GLN A 86 -6.32 -20.33 0.08
N GLU A 87 -6.38 -20.08 -1.23
CA GLU A 87 -5.68 -20.87 -2.24
C GLU A 87 -4.15 -20.79 -2.07
N LYS A 88 -3.61 -19.59 -1.76
CA LYS A 88 -2.19 -19.44 -1.45
C LYS A 88 -1.78 -20.17 -0.18
N GLN A 89 -2.62 -20.14 0.86
CA GLN A 89 -2.36 -20.88 2.10
C GLN A 89 -2.34 -22.38 1.84
N TYR A 90 -3.31 -22.90 1.07
CA TYR A 90 -3.37 -24.30 0.68
C TYR A 90 -2.17 -24.73 -0.16
N GLU A 91 -1.78 -23.95 -1.17
CA GLU A 91 -0.59 -24.24 -1.99
C GLU A 91 0.70 -24.19 -1.16
N HIS A 92 0.80 -23.26 -0.20
CA HIS A 92 1.94 -23.17 0.71
C HIS A 92 1.99 -24.35 1.69
N GLU A 93 0.85 -24.82 2.18
CA GLU A 93 0.75 -26.03 3.01
C GLU A 93 1.05 -27.30 2.22
N ARG A 94 0.58 -27.38 0.97
CA ARG A 94 0.85 -28.49 0.06
C ARG A 94 2.33 -28.56 -0.32
N ALA A 95 2.96 -27.44 -0.62
CA ALA A 95 4.39 -27.37 -0.94
C ALA A 95 5.30 -27.68 0.27
N ARG A 96 4.79 -27.57 1.50
CA ARG A 96 5.48 -28.00 2.73
C ARG A 96 5.32 -29.49 3.03
N ARG A 97 4.40 -30.17 2.33
CA ARG A 97 4.07 -31.59 2.51
C ARG A 97 4.83 -32.52 1.56
N TYR A 98 5.56 -31.97 0.59
CA TYR A 98 6.48 -32.65 -0.30
C TYR A 98 7.91 -32.17 -0.02
#